data_AF-J8PVU5-F1
#
_entry.id   AF-J8PVU5-F1
#
_cell.length_a   1.000
_cell.length_b   1.000
_cell.length_c   1.000
_cell.angle_alpha   90.00
_cell.angle_beta   90.00
_cell.angle_gamma   90.00
#
_symmetry.space_group_name_H-M   'P 1'
#
loop_
_entity.id
_entity.type
_entity.pdbx_description
1 polymer ?
#
loop_
_entity_poly.entity_id
_entity_poly.type
_entity_poly.pdbx_seq_one_letter_code
_entity_poly.pdbx_strand_id
1 'polypeptide(L)'
;MVAYSPIIATYGNRAEQFLETDSDFAKYHAKLNKKLQHLRSRCHLITKDTKKYSNKNKYGEITAEDYDNKTKLIGVLILLHAERDLALAETLKLRARQRGKLKKSEEKVLSTRLKKACRTADKLVDVTQNESQWITRIQYLAFARLTRAEYLITGKRSKRKNSAKISNDLALVFATLEHLKNLNLLSEEVVDIITNKYQYSLKQFAGNLITVPEINNFIVERIQSDENKDDELVKLLLKNEFNMKKTTTSTEDQKGTTNINWRSFSAKIMDAEVAQFLEQGLSIHPTQIPQYTQKLSKLEKALDRHEFYIANHDDQDDIDEMVENSSENNQIILAYIKYNILLTSISRERDLFAHLWNQWLKLNTSLPSRLTKFKEMDRIVKNLTKYLSDIMELPGVYSDDELLGQLDLCQLYFQLFLSTGCLSVLYQSKGRYMEALALYVDAHQRLENKLSEIGSMDEILLPSSLLSLNHIQSLQKRIENGGNSVITLAEYEKSNHRDNLGKYDLTVVEKLDGKKVVPTDIQLKNLFPLKPKLLPIASKPTLFDLAFNYISYDKQEASVPQLKNSILGTDIVSETPISNEQIEEEPKKKRGFLGLFGR
;
A
#
# COMPACT_ATOMS: atom_id res chain seq x y z
N MET A 1 -21.17 14.51 -20.48
CA MET A 1 -20.29 13.72 -21.39
C MET A 1 -18.89 13.75 -20.80
N VAL A 2 -18.25 12.60 -20.60
CA VAL A 2 -16.86 12.54 -20.12
C VAL A 2 -15.94 13.15 -21.19
N ALA A 3 -15.30 14.27 -20.88
CA ALA A 3 -14.34 14.90 -21.80
C ALA A 3 -13.09 14.01 -21.92
N TYR A 4 -12.58 13.82 -23.13
CA TYR A 4 -11.32 13.11 -23.32
C TYR A 4 -10.18 13.96 -22.78
N SER A 5 -9.29 13.36 -21.97
CA SER A 5 -8.14 14.06 -21.41
C SER A 5 -6.83 13.63 -22.10
N PRO A 6 -6.27 14.48 -22.99
CA PRO A 6 -4.95 14.26 -23.59
C PRO A 6 -3.80 14.09 -22.58
N ILE A 7 -3.84 14.84 -21.46
CA ILE A 7 -2.78 14.79 -20.45
C ILE A 7 -2.84 13.48 -19.67
N ILE A 8 -4.04 13.01 -19.28
CA ILE A 8 -4.20 11.69 -18.65
C ILE A 8 -3.79 10.58 -19.63
N ALA A 9 -4.18 10.66 -20.90
CA ALA A 9 -3.82 9.68 -21.91
C ALA A 9 -2.31 9.59 -22.21
N THR A 10 -1.51 10.57 -21.77
CA THR A 10 -0.05 10.61 -21.93
C THR A 10 0.64 10.52 -20.58
N TYR A 11 0.78 11.62 -19.85
CA TYR A 11 1.44 11.69 -18.55
C TYR A 11 0.69 10.91 -17.45
N GLY A 12 -0.64 10.85 -17.49
CA GLY A 12 -1.42 9.99 -16.57
C GLY A 12 -1.07 8.51 -16.73
N ASN A 13 -1.04 8.01 -17.96
CA ASN A 13 -0.62 6.64 -18.26
C ASN A 13 0.84 6.34 -17.82
N ARG A 14 1.72 7.36 -17.77
CA ARG A 14 3.08 7.19 -17.23
C ARG A 14 3.05 7.04 -15.70
N ALA A 15 2.20 7.83 -15.04
CA ALA A 15 2.00 7.77 -13.58
C ALA A 15 1.42 6.41 -13.16
N GLU A 16 0.34 5.97 -13.81
CA GLU A 16 -0.32 4.69 -13.52
C GLU A 16 0.60 3.48 -13.73
N GLN A 17 1.53 3.55 -14.69
CA GLN A 17 2.46 2.46 -14.99
C GLN A 17 3.76 2.54 -14.18
N PHE A 18 3.93 3.55 -13.31
CA PHE A 18 5.14 3.76 -12.49
C PHE A 18 6.43 3.64 -13.31
N LEU A 19 6.52 4.39 -14.41
CA LEU A 19 7.68 4.32 -15.31
C LEU A 19 8.90 5.02 -14.68
N GLU A 20 9.80 4.25 -14.07
CA GLU A 20 11.00 4.77 -13.41
C GLU A 20 12.29 4.46 -14.17
N THR A 21 12.42 3.24 -14.71
CA THR A 21 13.68 2.80 -15.35
C THR A 21 13.68 3.02 -16.86
N ASP A 22 14.87 3.02 -17.48
CA ASP A 22 15.00 3.08 -18.93
C ASP A 22 14.36 1.86 -19.62
N SER A 23 14.37 0.70 -18.95
CA SER A 23 13.74 -0.52 -19.41
C SER A 23 12.20 -0.39 -19.46
N ASP A 24 11.61 0.32 -18.50
CA ASP A 24 10.16 0.52 -18.42
C ASP A 24 9.69 1.47 -19.53
N PHE A 25 10.41 2.58 -19.74
CA PHE A 25 10.14 3.47 -20.86
C PHE A 25 10.35 2.79 -22.23
N ALA A 26 11.29 1.84 -22.34
CA ALA A 26 11.47 1.06 -23.56
C ALA A 26 10.28 0.12 -23.82
N LYS A 27 9.75 -0.55 -22.78
CA LYS A 27 8.53 -1.36 -22.87
C LYS A 27 7.31 -0.49 -23.19
N TYR A 28 7.17 0.66 -22.55
CA TYR A 28 6.10 1.63 -22.80
C TYR A 28 6.13 2.12 -24.25
N HIS A 29 7.31 2.49 -24.77
CA HIS A 29 7.51 2.84 -26.17
C HIS A 29 7.10 1.71 -27.13
N ALA A 30 7.40 0.44 -26.81
CA ALA A 30 6.95 -0.70 -27.60
C ALA A 30 5.42 -0.89 -27.57
N LYS A 31 4.78 -0.71 -26.40
CA LYS A 31 3.31 -0.73 -26.25
C LYS A 31 2.66 0.39 -27.09
N LEU A 32 3.21 1.60 -27.05
CA LEU A 32 2.72 2.73 -27.86
C LEU A 32 2.80 2.43 -29.35
N ASN A 33 3.87 1.78 -29.84
CA ASN A 33 3.98 1.39 -31.24
C ASN A 33 2.85 0.44 -31.68
N LYS A 34 2.54 -0.57 -30.86
CA LYS A 34 1.41 -1.48 -31.13
C LYS A 34 0.08 -0.72 -31.12
N LYS A 35 -0.14 0.15 -30.13
CA LYS A 35 -1.36 0.99 -30.04
C LYS A 35 -1.51 1.90 -31.26
N LEU A 36 -0.43 2.52 -31.72
CA LEU A 36 -0.42 3.35 -32.93
C LEU A 36 -0.72 2.55 -34.20
N GLN A 37 -0.25 1.29 -34.30
CA GLN A 37 -0.59 0.42 -35.43
C GLN A 37 -2.09 0.14 -35.49
N HIS A 38 -2.71 -0.18 -34.35
CA HIS A 38 -4.17 -0.37 -34.26
C HIS A 38 -4.96 0.91 -34.50
N LEU A 39 -4.46 2.07 -34.05
CA LEU A 39 -5.13 3.34 -34.33
C LEU A 39 -5.04 3.70 -35.82
N ARG A 40 -3.91 3.43 -36.48
CA ARG A 40 -3.79 3.62 -37.93
C ARG A 40 -4.74 2.75 -38.73
N SER A 41 -4.98 1.51 -38.30
CA SER A 41 -5.99 0.65 -38.95
C SER A 41 -7.40 1.19 -38.72
N ARG A 42 -7.73 1.61 -37.50
CA ARG A 42 -9.05 2.16 -37.15
C ARG A 42 -9.36 3.47 -37.87
N CYS A 43 -8.37 4.35 -38.03
CA CYS A 43 -8.52 5.60 -38.79
C CYS A 43 -8.37 5.41 -40.31
N HIS A 44 -8.27 4.16 -40.81
CA HIS A 44 -8.12 3.83 -42.24
C HIS A 44 -6.92 4.52 -42.94
N LEU A 45 -5.82 4.72 -42.20
CA LEU A 45 -4.58 5.35 -42.67
C LEU A 45 -3.55 4.35 -43.19
N ILE A 46 -3.85 3.04 -43.18
CA ILE A 46 -2.95 2.00 -43.69
C ILE A 46 -2.92 2.03 -45.21
N THR A 47 -1.73 2.09 -45.77
CA THR A 47 -1.48 2.01 -47.21
C THR A 47 -0.88 0.63 -47.54
N LYS A 48 -1.49 -0.09 -48.49
CA LYS A 48 -0.98 -1.40 -48.96
C LYS A 48 0.11 -1.25 -50.03
N ASP A 49 0.15 -0.10 -50.71
CA ASP A 49 1.14 0.19 -51.75
C ASP A 49 2.45 0.68 -51.13
N THR A 50 3.40 -0.26 -50.94
CA THR A 50 4.71 0.00 -50.35
C THR A 50 5.69 0.64 -51.34
N LYS A 51 5.48 0.51 -52.65
CA LYS A 51 6.40 1.03 -53.69
C LYS A 51 6.30 2.54 -53.86
N LYS A 52 5.10 3.12 -53.68
CA LYS A 52 4.85 4.58 -53.77
C LYS A 52 4.35 5.16 -52.44
N TYR A 53 4.91 4.68 -51.32
CA TYR A 53 4.43 5.04 -49.98
C TYR A 53 4.41 6.56 -49.72
N SER A 54 5.44 7.30 -50.13
CA SER A 54 5.54 8.75 -49.88
C SER A 54 4.39 9.54 -50.51
N ASN A 55 4.00 9.19 -51.74
CA ASN A 55 2.98 9.92 -52.50
C ASN A 55 1.55 9.51 -52.09
N LYS A 56 1.39 8.37 -51.42
CA LYS A 56 0.09 7.85 -50.97
C LYS A 56 -0.08 7.97 -49.46
N ASN A 57 0.79 8.72 -48.78
CA ASN A 57 0.80 8.80 -47.32
C ASN A 57 -0.33 9.68 -46.78
N LYS A 58 -1.45 9.02 -46.45
CA LYS A 58 -2.62 9.65 -45.85
C LYS A 58 -2.36 10.36 -44.51
N TYR A 59 -1.34 9.95 -43.74
CA TYR A 59 -1.04 10.58 -42.45
C TYR A 59 -0.51 12.02 -42.61
N GLY A 60 0.20 12.30 -43.71
CA GLY A 60 0.70 13.63 -44.02
C GLY A 60 -0.41 14.63 -44.32
N GLU A 61 -1.47 14.17 -44.97
CA GLU A 61 -2.56 14.97 -45.55
C GLU A 61 -3.73 15.23 -44.59
N ILE A 62 -3.69 14.72 -43.36
CA ILE A 62 -4.75 14.95 -42.36
C ILE A 62 -4.94 16.46 -42.11
N THR A 63 -6.16 16.94 -42.33
CA THR A 63 -6.63 18.32 -42.09
C THR A 63 -7.56 18.41 -40.87
N ALA A 64 -7.96 19.63 -40.49
CA ALA A 64 -8.95 19.85 -39.42
C ALA A 64 -10.34 19.31 -39.78
N GLU A 65 -10.75 19.40 -41.05
CA GLU A 65 -12.02 18.83 -41.52
C GLU A 65 -12.10 17.31 -41.34
N ASP A 66 -10.97 16.61 -41.52
CA ASP A 66 -10.89 15.17 -41.29
C ASP A 66 -11.09 14.81 -39.81
N TYR A 67 -10.67 15.67 -38.90
CA TYR A 67 -10.86 15.48 -37.45
C TYR A 67 -12.35 15.55 -37.07
N ASP A 68 -13.06 16.52 -37.63
CA ASP A 68 -14.48 16.75 -37.35
C ASP A 68 -15.40 15.75 -38.07
N ASN A 69 -15.14 15.50 -39.36
CA ASN A 69 -16.05 14.73 -40.22
C ASN A 69 -15.82 13.21 -40.16
N LYS A 70 -14.57 12.75 -39.99
CA LYS A 70 -14.26 11.30 -40.00
C LYS A 70 -14.29 10.73 -38.59
N THR A 71 -13.33 11.11 -37.74
CA THR A 71 -13.22 10.56 -36.38
C THR A 71 -12.30 11.39 -35.49
N LYS A 72 -12.78 11.75 -34.29
CA LYS A 72 -11.97 12.39 -33.23
C LYS A 72 -10.76 11.55 -32.76
N LEU A 73 -10.73 10.24 -33.06
CA LEU A 73 -9.58 9.35 -32.80
C LEU A 73 -8.30 9.80 -33.53
N ILE A 74 -8.41 10.63 -34.58
CA ILE A 74 -7.27 11.22 -35.27
C ILE A 74 -6.43 12.08 -34.32
N GLY A 75 -7.05 12.86 -33.43
CA GLY A 75 -6.34 13.64 -32.41
C GLY A 75 -5.56 12.74 -31.46
N VAL A 76 -6.18 11.65 -30.99
CA VAL A 76 -5.52 10.63 -30.14
C VAL A 76 -4.35 9.97 -30.85
N LEU A 77 -4.49 9.67 -32.14
CA LEU A 77 -3.40 9.09 -32.94
C LEU A 77 -2.19 10.02 -33.04
N ILE A 78 -2.41 11.30 -33.35
CA ILE A 78 -1.33 12.28 -33.50
C ILE A 78 -0.68 12.55 -32.13
N LEU A 79 -1.48 12.67 -31.06
CA LEU A 79 -1.01 12.79 -29.68
C LEU A 79 -0.08 11.63 -29.29
N LEU A 80 -0.53 10.39 -29.45
CA LEU A 80 0.26 9.22 -29.10
C LEU A 80 1.50 9.04 -29.99
N HIS A 81 1.50 9.61 -31.19
CA HIS A 81 2.68 9.63 -32.05
C HIS A 81 3.76 10.57 -31.50
N ALA A 82 3.38 11.77 -31.04
CA ALA A 82 4.31 12.65 -30.34
C ALA A 82 4.80 12.00 -29.03
N GLU A 83 3.89 11.42 -28.24
CA GLU A 83 4.21 10.73 -26.99
C GLU A 83 5.19 9.57 -27.18
N ARG A 84 5.07 8.81 -28.27
CA ARG A 84 6.05 7.76 -28.60
C ARG A 84 7.46 8.35 -28.77
N ASP A 85 7.59 9.43 -29.52
CA ASP A 85 8.91 10.05 -29.75
C ASP A 85 9.45 10.68 -28.43
N LEU A 86 8.59 11.16 -27.53
CA LEU A 86 8.96 11.58 -26.17
C LEU A 86 9.42 10.42 -25.29
N ALA A 87 8.71 9.29 -25.30
CA ALA A 87 9.07 8.10 -24.52
C ALA A 87 10.47 7.60 -24.90
N LEU A 88 10.79 7.59 -26.20
CA LEU A 88 12.14 7.27 -26.67
C LEU A 88 13.16 8.29 -26.19
N ALA A 89 12.84 9.58 -26.21
CA ALA A 89 13.72 10.63 -25.67
C ALA A 89 14.02 10.40 -24.19
N GLU A 90 13.02 10.04 -23.38
CA GLU A 90 13.22 9.73 -21.95
C GLU A 90 14.09 8.49 -21.73
N THR A 91 13.95 7.41 -22.53
CA THR A 91 14.86 6.25 -22.42
C THR A 91 16.33 6.66 -22.61
N LEU A 92 16.62 7.56 -23.56
CA LEU A 92 17.97 8.02 -23.83
C LEU A 92 18.51 8.92 -22.70
N LYS A 93 17.66 9.78 -22.12
CA LYS A 93 18.01 10.62 -20.97
C LYS A 93 18.33 9.74 -19.75
N LEU A 94 17.51 8.74 -19.44
CA LEU A 94 17.72 7.83 -18.31
C LEU A 94 19.01 7.00 -18.47
N ARG A 95 19.26 6.44 -19.66
CA ARG A 95 20.54 5.76 -19.95
C ARG A 95 21.75 6.67 -19.81
N ALA A 96 21.61 7.95 -20.18
CA ALA A 96 22.67 8.93 -19.99
C ALA A 96 22.93 9.21 -18.52
N ARG A 97 21.88 9.31 -17.70
CA ARG A 97 21.99 9.46 -16.23
C ARG A 97 22.69 8.26 -15.59
N GLN A 98 22.27 7.04 -15.92
CA GLN A 98 22.90 5.81 -15.41
C GLN A 98 24.40 5.70 -15.76
N ARG A 99 24.80 6.20 -16.94
CA ARG A 99 26.20 6.19 -17.39
C ARG A 99 26.98 7.45 -17.02
N GLY A 100 26.34 8.46 -16.44
CA GLY A 100 26.91 9.80 -16.18
C GLY A 100 27.22 10.65 -17.42
N LYS A 101 26.99 10.13 -18.65
CA LYS A 101 27.20 10.88 -19.89
C LYS A 101 26.29 10.42 -21.03
N LEU A 102 25.92 11.35 -21.90
CA LEU A 102 25.15 11.08 -23.12
C LEU A 102 26.10 10.82 -24.30
N LYS A 103 25.91 9.71 -25.03
CA LYS A 103 26.74 9.41 -26.21
C LYS A 103 26.40 10.38 -27.36
N LYS A 104 27.40 10.80 -28.15
CA LYS A 104 27.20 11.71 -29.30
C LYS A 104 26.17 11.19 -30.31
N SER A 105 26.14 9.89 -30.58
CA SER A 105 25.15 9.26 -31.47
C SER A 105 23.73 9.35 -30.90
N GLU A 106 23.56 9.02 -29.62
CA GLU A 106 22.28 9.10 -28.90
C GLU A 106 21.80 10.55 -28.77
N GLU A 107 22.70 11.51 -28.59
CA GLU A 107 22.36 12.93 -28.53
C GLU A 107 21.79 13.45 -29.86
N LYS A 108 22.34 12.99 -31.00
CA LYS A 108 21.78 13.27 -32.32
C LYS A 108 20.38 12.64 -32.46
N VAL A 109 20.18 11.43 -31.96
CA VAL A 109 18.86 10.79 -31.96
C VAL A 109 17.88 11.55 -31.06
N LEU A 110 18.29 11.92 -29.85
CA LEU A 110 17.47 12.67 -28.89
C LEU A 110 16.97 13.99 -29.51
N SER A 111 17.89 14.79 -30.07
CA SER A 111 17.55 16.07 -30.71
C SER A 111 16.61 15.90 -31.91
N THR A 112 16.85 14.91 -32.77
CA THR A 112 15.98 14.64 -33.94
C THR A 112 14.59 14.15 -33.53
N ARG A 113 14.48 13.32 -32.49
CA ARG A 113 13.21 12.80 -31.98
C ARG A 113 12.38 13.89 -31.30
N LEU A 114 13.00 14.71 -30.45
CA LEU A 114 12.31 15.85 -29.83
C LEU A 114 11.84 16.88 -30.87
N LYS A 115 12.68 17.17 -31.88
CA LYS A 115 12.27 18.05 -32.99
C LYS A 115 11.06 17.50 -33.75
N LYS A 116 11.01 16.18 -33.94
CA LYS A 116 9.88 15.49 -34.59
C LYS A 116 8.64 15.49 -33.69
N ALA A 117 8.80 15.29 -32.38
CA ALA A 117 7.71 15.37 -31.41
C ALA A 117 7.07 16.76 -31.43
N CYS A 118 7.85 17.84 -31.42
CA CYS A 118 7.33 19.21 -31.56
C CYS A 118 6.55 19.40 -32.85
N ARG A 119 7.11 19.03 -34.01
CA ARG A 119 6.40 19.15 -35.30
C ARG A 119 5.08 18.37 -35.31
N THR A 120 5.05 17.22 -34.63
CA THR A 120 3.85 16.39 -34.53
C THR A 120 2.83 17.03 -33.58
N ALA A 121 3.27 17.67 -32.51
CA ALA A 121 2.43 18.42 -31.59
C ALA A 121 1.91 19.73 -32.20
N ASP A 122 2.70 20.43 -33.00
CA ASP A 122 2.25 21.59 -33.78
C ASP A 122 1.14 21.16 -34.75
N LYS A 123 1.36 20.06 -35.50
CA LYS A 123 0.32 19.45 -36.34
C LYS A 123 -0.94 19.05 -35.55
N LEU A 124 -0.78 18.57 -34.31
CA LEU A 124 -1.93 18.23 -33.45
C LEU A 124 -2.76 19.48 -33.14
N VAL A 125 -2.11 20.58 -32.80
CA VAL A 125 -2.76 21.86 -32.53
C VAL A 125 -3.48 22.36 -33.78
N ASP A 126 -2.87 22.25 -34.96
CA ASP A 126 -3.47 22.68 -36.23
C ASP A 126 -4.69 21.84 -36.62
N VAL A 127 -4.63 20.51 -36.45
CA VAL A 127 -5.73 19.61 -36.79
C VAL A 127 -6.90 19.71 -35.82
N THR A 128 -6.65 20.08 -34.55
CA THR A 128 -7.68 20.12 -33.50
C THR A 128 -8.22 21.52 -33.21
N GLN A 129 -8.05 22.48 -34.12
CA GLN A 129 -8.49 23.88 -33.95
C GLN A 129 -10.00 24.01 -33.68
N ASN A 130 -10.81 23.16 -34.31
CA ASN A 130 -12.27 23.19 -34.22
C ASN A 130 -12.85 22.35 -33.07
N GLU A 131 -12.03 21.88 -32.12
CA GLU A 131 -12.53 21.01 -31.05
C GLU A 131 -13.59 21.73 -30.19
N SER A 132 -14.81 21.16 -30.17
CA SER A 132 -15.95 21.72 -29.46
C SER A 132 -15.78 21.73 -27.93
N GLN A 133 -15.03 20.75 -27.38
CA GLN A 133 -14.76 20.68 -25.95
C GLN A 133 -13.52 21.50 -25.57
N TRP A 134 -13.73 22.62 -24.88
CA TRP A 134 -12.64 23.49 -24.41
C TRP A 134 -11.62 22.75 -23.54
N ILE A 135 -12.06 21.83 -22.68
CA ILE A 135 -11.18 21.04 -21.78
C ILE A 135 -10.16 20.26 -22.60
N THR A 136 -10.66 19.52 -23.60
CA THR A 136 -9.84 18.72 -24.50
C THR A 136 -8.88 19.61 -25.30
N ARG A 137 -9.35 20.77 -25.78
CA ARG A 137 -8.55 21.74 -26.54
C ARG A 137 -7.42 22.34 -25.72
N ILE A 138 -7.69 22.83 -24.51
CA ILE A 138 -6.65 23.39 -23.61
C ILE A 138 -5.58 22.34 -23.32
N GLN A 139 -5.99 21.09 -23.09
CA GLN A 139 -5.04 20.01 -22.81
C GLN A 139 -4.14 19.67 -24.02
N TYR A 140 -4.65 19.75 -25.26
CA TYR A 140 -3.80 19.63 -26.45
C TYR A 140 -2.79 20.76 -26.58
N LEU A 141 -3.22 22.00 -26.32
CA LEU A 141 -2.34 23.19 -26.32
C LEU A 141 -1.26 23.09 -25.24
N ALA A 142 -1.64 22.68 -24.02
CA ALA A 142 -0.72 22.49 -22.91
C ALA A 142 0.30 21.37 -23.20
N PHE A 143 -0.15 20.23 -23.74
CA PHE A 143 0.75 19.15 -24.17
C PHE A 143 1.74 19.64 -25.23
N ALA A 144 1.29 20.38 -26.24
CA ALA A 144 2.17 20.90 -27.28
C ALA A 144 3.24 21.85 -26.71
N ARG A 145 2.88 22.73 -25.77
CA ARG A 145 3.85 23.59 -25.07
C ARG A 145 4.85 22.82 -24.24
N LEU A 146 4.43 21.79 -23.52
CA LEU A 146 5.35 20.89 -22.80
C LEU A 146 6.36 20.25 -23.76
N THR A 147 5.91 19.75 -24.90
CA THR A 147 6.82 19.15 -25.90
C THR A 147 7.81 20.18 -26.45
N ARG A 148 7.34 21.42 -26.70
CA ARG A 148 8.17 22.53 -27.17
C ARG A 148 9.21 22.94 -26.14
N ALA A 149 8.82 23.03 -24.88
CA ALA A 149 9.73 23.30 -23.77
C ALA A 149 10.81 22.20 -23.69
N GLU A 150 10.45 20.91 -23.72
CA GLU A 150 11.43 19.82 -23.70
C GLU A 150 12.44 19.90 -24.84
N TYR A 151 11.97 20.19 -26.05
CA TYR A 151 12.85 20.35 -27.21
C TYR A 151 13.77 21.56 -27.06
N LEU A 152 13.30 22.69 -26.58
CA LEU A 152 14.14 23.88 -26.38
C LEU A 152 15.19 23.64 -25.29
N ILE A 153 14.81 22.99 -24.18
CA ILE A 153 15.70 22.68 -23.06
C ILE A 153 16.77 21.65 -23.50
N THR A 154 16.35 20.49 -24.00
CA THR A 154 17.24 19.35 -24.21
C THR A 154 17.60 19.07 -25.68
N GLY A 155 16.69 19.32 -26.62
CA GLY A 155 16.85 18.93 -28.02
C GLY A 155 17.58 19.95 -28.92
N LYS A 156 17.35 21.26 -28.74
CA LYS A 156 17.92 22.30 -29.60
C LYS A 156 19.31 22.71 -29.10
N ARG A 157 20.37 22.39 -29.85
CA ARG A 157 21.71 22.91 -29.58
C ARG A 157 21.78 24.39 -29.94
N SER A 158 22.01 25.24 -28.94
CA SER A 158 22.24 26.68 -29.10
C SER A 158 23.12 27.15 -27.94
N LYS A 159 24.07 28.05 -28.22
CA LYS A 159 24.94 28.64 -27.18
C LYS A 159 24.11 29.40 -26.13
N ARG A 160 23.04 30.05 -26.56
CA ARG A 160 22.04 30.68 -25.68
C ARG A 160 20.70 30.01 -25.91
N LYS A 161 20.11 29.48 -24.84
CA LYS A 161 18.74 28.95 -24.86
C LYS A 161 17.77 30.12 -24.84
N ASN A 162 16.63 29.99 -25.51
CA ASN A 162 15.62 31.03 -25.54
C ASN A 162 14.80 30.98 -24.24
N SER A 163 15.39 31.51 -23.16
CA SER A 163 14.87 31.43 -21.79
C SER A 163 13.45 31.98 -21.70
N ALA A 164 13.20 33.16 -22.28
CA ALA A 164 11.88 33.81 -22.29
C ALA A 164 10.77 32.91 -22.87
N LYS A 165 11.05 32.22 -23.98
CA LYS A 165 10.07 31.31 -24.59
C LYS A 165 9.83 30.05 -23.75
N ILE A 166 10.88 29.51 -23.12
CA ILE A 166 10.77 28.33 -22.24
C ILE A 166 9.97 28.69 -20.99
N SER A 167 10.30 29.79 -20.33
CA SER A 167 9.61 30.23 -19.11
C SER A 167 8.16 30.58 -19.39
N ASN A 168 7.86 31.22 -20.54
CA ASN A 168 6.49 31.54 -20.93
C ASN A 168 5.66 30.25 -21.16
N ASP A 169 6.20 29.30 -21.92
CA ASP A 169 5.51 28.03 -22.20
C ASP A 169 5.20 27.24 -20.92
N LEU A 170 6.19 27.14 -20.02
CA LEU A 170 6.04 26.42 -18.76
C LEU A 170 5.08 27.14 -17.80
N ALA A 171 5.15 28.46 -17.69
CA ALA A 171 4.25 29.23 -16.83
C ALA A 171 2.79 29.09 -17.26
N LEU A 172 2.51 29.20 -18.56
CA LEU A 172 1.17 29.03 -19.10
C LEU A 172 0.67 27.59 -18.92
N VAL A 173 1.53 26.57 -19.04
CA VAL A 173 1.15 25.19 -18.74
C VAL A 173 0.83 25.01 -17.25
N PHE A 174 1.66 25.55 -16.34
CA PHE A 174 1.41 25.41 -14.90
C PHE A 174 0.08 26.04 -14.50
N ALA A 175 -0.23 27.22 -15.04
CA ALA A 175 -1.54 27.83 -14.90
C ALA A 175 -2.68 26.93 -15.37
N THR A 176 -2.55 26.30 -16.56
CA THR A 176 -3.58 25.36 -17.04
C THR A 176 -3.75 24.15 -16.15
N LEU A 177 -2.65 23.57 -15.64
CA LEU A 177 -2.70 22.39 -14.80
C LEU A 177 -3.36 22.69 -13.46
N GLU A 178 -3.02 23.83 -12.87
CA GLU A 178 -3.61 24.27 -11.60
C GLU A 178 -5.09 24.60 -11.74
N HIS A 179 -5.48 25.23 -12.85
CA HIS A 179 -6.89 25.47 -13.14
C HIS A 179 -7.68 24.17 -13.32
N LEU A 180 -7.15 23.23 -14.10
CA LEU A 180 -7.79 21.94 -14.33
C LEU A 180 -7.82 21.07 -13.06
N LYS A 181 -6.84 21.22 -12.16
CA LYS A 181 -6.83 20.63 -10.81
C LYS A 181 -7.97 21.21 -9.97
N ASN A 182 -8.10 22.54 -9.92
CA ASN A 182 -9.14 23.21 -9.13
C ASN A 182 -10.56 22.83 -9.58
N LEU A 183 -10.74 22.53 -10.88
CA LEU A 183 -12.00 22.03 -11.43
C LEU A 183 -12.21 20.51 -11.26
N ASN A 184 -11.30 19.80 -10.59
CA ASN A 184 -11.29 18.34 -10.43
C ASN A 184 -11.32 17.56 -11.77
N LEU A 185 -10.79 18.15 -12.85
CA LEU A 185 -10.74 17.55 -14.18
C LEU A 185 -9.44 16.76 -14.43
N LEU A 186 -8.40 17.03 -13.62
CA LEU A 186 -7.14 16.28 -13.59
C LEU A 186 -6.86 15.82 -12.16
N SER A 187 -6.36 14.60 -12.00
CA SER A 187 -5.89 14.08 -10.72
C SER A 187 -4.67 14.85 -10.22
N GLU A 188 -4.64 15.14 -8.92
CA GLU A 188 -3.53 15.86 -8.25
C GLU A 188 -2.17 15.20 -8.51
N GLU A 189 -2.10 13.87 -8.47
CA GLU A 189 -0.86 13.10 -8.73
C GLU A 189 -0.23 13.42 -10.10
N VAL A 190 -1.04 13.55 -11.15
CA VAL A 190 -0.56 13.82 -12.51
C VAL A 190 -0.05 15.25 -12.64
N VAL A 191 -0.72 16.19 -11.97
CA VAL A 191 -0.28 17.59 -11.92
C VAL A 191 1.06 17.68 -11.20
N ASP A 192 1.19 17.04 -10.03
CA ASP A 192 2.41 17.03 -9.23
C ASP A 192 3.60 16.42 -9.96
N ILE A 193 3.39 15.33 -10.73
CA ILE A 193 4.47 14.73 -11.54
C ILE A 193 4.98 15.71 -12.61
N ILE A 194 4.07 16.41 -13.29
CA ILE A 194 4.44 17.36 -14.34
C ILE A 194 5.10 18.60 -13.73
N THR A 195 4.53 19.17 -12.66
CA THR A 195 5.09 20.34 -11.99
C THR A 195 6.48 20.01 -11.45
N ASN A 196 6.66 18.92 -10.70
CA ASN A 196 7.96 18.52 -10.17
C ASN A 196 9.01 18.30 -11.26
N LYS A 197 8.62 17.74 -12.42
CA LYS A 197 9.54 17.52 -13.55
C LYS A 197 10.08 18.84 -14.13
N TYR A 198 9.23 19.86 -14.26
CA TYR A 198 9.57 21.10 -14.98
C TYR A 198 9.81 22.31 -14.06
N GLN A 199 9.50 22.23 -12.77
CA GLN A 199 9.61 23.36 -11.84
C GLN A 199 11.05 23.88 -11.77
N TYR A 200 12.03 22.99 -11.70
CA TYR A 200 13.44 23.39 -11.75
C TYR A 200 13.77 24.14 -13.04
N SER A 201 13.26 23.67 -14.18
CA SER A 201 13.47 24.34 -15.47
C SER A 201 12.81 25.72 -15.50
N LEU A 202 11.59 25.85 -14.96
CA LEU A 202 10.91 27.14 -14.85
C LEU A 202 11.73 28.11 -13.98
N LYS A 203 12.17 27.68 -12.79
CA LYS A 203 13.00 28.49 -11.88
C LYS A 203 14.29 28.96 -12.57
N GLN A 204 14.98 28.06 -13.26
CA GLN A 204 16.24 28.37 -13.95
C GLN A 204 16.06 29.38 -15.09
N PHE A 205 15.04 29.20 -15.94
CA PHE A 205 14.84 30.05 -17.13
C PHE A 205 14.07 31.34 -16.84
N ALA A 206 13.36 31.44 -15.71
CA ALA A 206 12.62 32.64 -15.30
C ALA A 206 13.46 33.65 -14.48
N GLY A 207 14.75 33.39 -14.26
CA GLY A 207 15.64 34.29 -13.52
C GLY A 207 15.91 33.91 -12.07
N ASN A 208 15.97 32.60 -11.76
CA ASN A 208 16.21 32.05 -10.42
C ASN A 208 15.14 32.43 -9.40
N LEU A 209 13.87 32.18 -9.72
CA LEU A 209 12.77 32.27 -8.74
C LEU A 209 13.02 31.26 -7.60
N ILE A 210 13.14 31.75 -6.38
CA ILE A 210 13.55 30.94 -5.23
C ILE A 210 12.30 30.44 -4.49
N THR A 211 11.36 31.34 -4.23
CA THR A 211 10.19 31.08 -3.38
C THR A 211 8.96 30.64 -4.18
N VAL A 212 8.04 29.91 -3.53
CA VAL A 212 6.75 29.51 -4.12
C VAL A 212 5.88 30.72 -4.52
N PRO A 213 5.71 31.75 -3.67
CA PRO A 213 4.96 32.95 -4.07
C PRO A 213 5.57 33.71 -5.25
N GLU A 214 6.90 33.76 -5.39
CA GLU A 214 7.56 34.33 -6.58
C GLU A 214 7.17 33.58 -7.87
N ILE A 215 7.12 32.25 -7.82
CA ILE A 215 6.70 31.42 -8.96
C ILE A 215 5.23 31.72 -9.31
N ASN A 216 4.35 31.77 -8.31
CA ASN A 216 2.93 32.06 -8.52
C ASN A 216 2.74 33.47 -9.10
N ASN A 217 3.45 34.47 -8.56
CA ASN A 217 3.40 35.84 -9.06
C ASN A 217 3.92 35.92 -10.50
N PHE A 218 5.01 35.22 -10.83
CA PHE A 218 5.51 35.15 -12.21
C PHE A 218 4.50 34.51 -13.17
N ILE A 219 3.82 33.44 -12.76
CA ILE A 219 2.77 32.80 -13.56
C ILE A 219 1.62 33.78 -13.81
N VAL A 220 1.14 34.46 -12.77
CA VAL A 220 0.07 35.47 -12.88
C VAL A 220 0.46 36.61 -13.81
N GLU A 221 1.69 37.11 -13.70
CA GLU A 221 2.20 38.18 -14.57
C GLU A 221 2.26 37.77 -16.04
N ARG A 222 2.64 36.52 -16.33
CA ARG A 222 2.69 36.01 -17.71
C ARG A 222 1.31 35.80 -18.32
N ILE A 223 0.29 35.52 -17.52
CA ILE A 223 -1.09 35.43 -18.00
C ILE A 223 -1.66 36.84 -18.26
N GLN A 224 -1.31 37.81 -17.42
CA GLN A 224 -1.80 39.19 -17.51
C GLN A 224 -1.04 40.05 -18.53
N SER A 225 0.16 39.64 -18.96
CA SER A 225 0.98 40.39 -19.92
C SER A 225 0.29 40.58 -21.28
N ASP A 226 0.41 41.77 -21.84
CA ASP A 226 -0.22 42.16 -23.11
C ASP A 226 0.17 41.27 -24.31
N GLU A 227 1.42 40.78 -24.33
CA GLU A 227 1.92 39.90 -25.40
C GLU A 227 1.21 38.54 -25.49
N ASN A 228 0.69 38.05 -24.36
CA ASN A 228 0.04 36.74 -24.27
C ASN A 228 -1.48 36.81 -24.29
N LYS A 229 -2.09 38.01 -24.27
CA LYS A 229 -3.55 38.17 -24.34
C LYS A 229 -4.15 37.62 -25.63
N ASP A 230 -3.36 37.62 -26.71
CA ASP A 230 -3.80 37.10 -27.99
C ASP A 230 -3.70 35.58 -28.14
N ASP A 231 -3.00 34.92 -27.22
CA ASP A 231 -2.76 33.49 -27.26
C ASP A 231 -4.03 32.69 -26.95
N GLU A 232 -4.30 31.65 -27.74
CA GLU A 232 -5.54 30.86 -27.69
C GLU A 232 -5.74 30.21 -26.31
N LEU A 233 -4.66 29.72 -25.69
CA LEU A 233 -4.71 29.08 -24.37
C LEU A 233 -5.07 30.09 -23.28
N VAL A 234 -4.55 31.32 -23.34
CA VAL A 234 -4.87 32.37 -22.37
C VAL A 234 -6.32 32.83 -22.53
N LYS A 235 -6.79 33.00 -23.78
CA LYS A 235 -8.20 33.30 -24.08
C LYS A 235 -9.14 32.23 -23.52
N LEU A 236 -8.79 30.94 -23.63
CA LEU A 236 -9.59 29.85 -23.08
C LEU A 236 -9.54 29.77 -21.55
N LEU A 237 -8.42 30.13 -20.91
CA LEU A 237 -8.32 30.20 -19.44
C LEU A 237 -9.16 31.35 -18.86
N LEU A 238 -9.04 32.55 -19.43
CA LEU A 238 -9.77 33.73 -18.94
C LEU A 238 -11.28 33.59 -19.11
N LYS A 239 -11.74 32.96 -20.20
CA LYS A 239 -13.16 32.67 -20.43
C LYS A 239 -13.78 31.71 -19.41
N ASN A 240 -12.97 30.84 -18.80
CA ASN A 240 -13.42 29.80 -17.87
C ASN A 240 -13.05 30.13 -16.41
N GLU A 241 -13.01 31.42 -16.05
CA GLU A 241 -12.86 31.90 -14.66
C GLU A 241 -11.52 31.52 -13.99
N PHE A 242 -10.40 31.61 -14.71
CA PHE A 242 -9.08 31.47 -14.08
C PHE A 242 -8.81 32.58 -13.04
N ASN A 243 -8.81 32.21 -11.76
CA ASN A 243 -8.54 33.12 -10.64
C ASN A 243 -7.30 32.68 -9.84
N MET A 244 -6.14 33.24 -10.20
CA MET A 244 -4.92 33.13 -9.38
C MET A 244 -4.54 34.51 -8.87
N LYS A 245 -4.68 34.73 -7.56
CA LYS A 245 -4.36 36.03 -6.94
C LYS A 245 -2.84 36.14 -6.75
N LYS A 246 -2.28 37.33 -6.98
CA LYS A 246 -0.89 37.62 -6.60
C LYS A 246 -0.77 37.39 -5.09
N THR A 247 0.20 36.57 -4.70
CA THR A 247 0.52 36.34 -3.29
C THR A 247 1.50 37.43 -2.89
N THR A 248 1.01 38.47 -2.22
CA THR A 248 1.88 39.44 -1.55
C THR A 248 2.38 38.78 -0.27
N THR A 249 3.69 38.55 -0.18
CA THR A 249 4.34 38.26 1.10
C THR A 249 4.31 39.54 1.92
N SER A 250 3.20 39.80 2.61
CA SER A 250 3.14 40.78 3.68
C SER A 250 3.90 40.18 4.86
N THR A 251 5.14 40.58 5.05
CA THR A 251 5.96 40.29 6.24
C THR A 251 5.52 41.12 7.44
N GLU A 252 4.22 41.21 7.74
CA GLU A 252 3.74 42.06 8.85
C GLU A 252 2.77 41.41 9.85
N ASP A 253 2.23 40.22 9.61
CA ASP A 253 1.35 39.56 10.60
C ASP A 253 1.87 38.19 11.01
N GLN A 254 2.84 38.18 11.94
CA GLN A 254 3.07 37.12 12.93
C GLN A 254 4.25 37.54 13.83
N LYS A 255 3.97 38.37 14.85
CA LYS A 255 4.86 38.44 16.02
C LYS A 255 4.71 37.11 16.75
N GLY A 256 5.61 36.16 16.48
CA GLY A 256 5.63 34.89 17.19
C GLY A 256 5.82 35.09 18.70
N THR A 257 5.36 34.13 19.48
CA THR A 257 5.53 34.14 20.94
C THR A 257 7.01 34.22 21.29
N THR A 258 7.41 35.32 21.92
CA THR A 258 8.80 35.56 22.31
C THR A 258 9.22 34.73 23.53
N ASN A 259 8.27 34.12 24.25
CA ASN A 259 8.53 33.29 25.43
C ASN A 259 7.88 31.90 25.29
N ILE A 260 8.61 30.86 25.68
CA ILE A 260 8.17 29.47 25.78
C ILE A 260 8.16 29.07 27.25
N ASN A 261 7.13 28.32 27.67
CA ASN A 261 7.12 27.64 28.96
C ASN A 261 7.37 26.14 28.75
N TRP A 262 8.44 25.62 29.36
CA TRP A 262 8.80 24.21 29.36
C TRP A 262 8.89 23.70 30.79
N ARG A 263 7.84 23.03 31.25
CA ARG A 263 7.67 22.63 32.67
C ARG A 263 7.84 23.80 33.62
N SER A 264 8.78 23.72 34.57
CA SER A 264 9.13 24.77 35.53
C SER A 264 9.99 25.88 34.94
N PHE A 265 10.42 25.77 33.68
CA PHE A 265 11.32 26.73 33.03
C PHE A 265 10.58 27.65 32.07
N SER A 266 10.95 28.93 32.07
CA SER A 266 10.52 29.92 31.09
C SER A 266 11.71 30.38 30.27
N ALA A 267 11.62 30.28 28.96
CA ALA A 267 12.70 30.56 28.02
C ALA A 267 12.28 31.62 27.01
N LYS A 268 13.16 32.59 26.74
CA LYS A 268 12.91 33.66 25.76
C LYS A 268 13.61 33.36 24.45
N ILE A 269 12.87 33.29 23.36
CA ILE A 269 13.41 33.08 22.01
C ILE A 269 13.98 34.41 21.49
N MET A 270 15.27 34.43 21.18
CA MET A 270 15.96 35.61 20.65
C MET A 270 15.86 35.71 19.12
N ASP A 271 15.89 34.57 18.41
CA ASP A 271 15.74 34.53 16.95
C ASP A 271 14.26 34.53 16.52
N ALA A 272 13.86 35.56 15.76
CA ALA A 272 12.52 35.71 15.22
C ALA A 272 12.15 34.59 14.22
N GLU A 273 13.12 34.05 13.48
CA GLU A 273 12.87 32.95 12.53
C GLU A 273 12.60 31.62 13.25
N VAL A 274 13.30 31.35 14.36
CA VAL A 274 13.03 30.18 15.21
C VAL A 274 11.62 30.28 15.79
N ALA A 275 11.24 31.44 16.32
CA ALA A 275 9.90 31.67 16.85
C ALA A 275 8.81 31.43 15.79
N GLN A 276 9.04 31.91 14.55
CA GLN A 276 8.09 31.73 13.45
C GLN A 276 7.94 30.26 13.03
N PHE A 277 9.03 29.52 12.85
CA PHE A 277 8.95 28.10 12.47
C PHE A 277 8.35 27.24 13.57
N LEU A 278 8.64 27.57 14.84
CA LEU A 278 8.07 26.91 16.00
C LEU A 278 6.55 27.11 16.08
N GLU A 279 6.07 28.35 15.94
CA GLU A 279 4.63 28.65 15.94
C GLU A 279 3.90 27.98 14.76
N GLN A 280 4.49 28.03 13.56
CA GLN A 280 3.96 27.32 12.39
C GLN A 280 3.90 25.80 12.60
N GLY A 281 4.87 25.22 13.32
CA GLY A 281 4.85 23.80 13.66
C GLY A 281 3.80 23.46 14.72
N LEU A 282 3.69 24.27 15.78
CA LEU A 282 2.79 24.04 16.90
C LEU A 282 1.31 24.24 16.54
N SER A 283 1.01 25.22 15.68
CA SER A 283 -0.36 25.48 15.17
C SER A 283 -0.93 24.34 14.32
N ILE A 284 -0.09 23.47 13.78
CA ILE A 284 -0.54 22.27 13.07
C ILE A 284 -0.96 21.22 14.10
N HIS A 285 -2.27 20.95 14.15
CA HIS A 285 -2.84 19.83 14.90
C HIS A 285 -3.15 18.67 13.93
N PRO A 286 -2.26 17.66 13.84
CA PRO A 286 -2.40 16.61 12.85
C PRO A 286 -3.60 15.70 13.17
N THR A 287 -4.47 15.54 12.17
CA THR A 287 -5.58 14.56 12.15
C THR A 287 -5.33 13.46 11.12
N GLN A 288 -4.43 13.70 10.17
CA GLN A 288 -4.06 12.77 9.10
C GLN A 288 -2.54 12.56 9.04
N ILE A 289 -2.10 11.39 8.55
CA ILE A 289 -0.68 11.01 8.45
C ILE A 289 0.19 12.06 7.73
N PRO A 290 -0.23 12.68 6.60
CA PRO A 290 0.60 13.67 5.91
C PRO A 290 0.86 14.96 6.71
N GLN A 291 -0.06 15.34 7.58
CA GLN A 291 0.05 16.55 8.40
C GLN A 291 1.15 16.41 9.46
N TYR A 292 1.42 15.18 9.93
CA TYR A 292 2.58 14.92 10.79
C TYR A 292 3.89 15.23 10.09
N THR A 293 4.03 14.87 8.81
CA THR A 293 5.25 15.19 8.02
C THR A 293 5.43 16.69 7.85
N GLN A 294 4.33 17.43 7.63
CA GLN A 294 4.38 18.90 7.54
C GLN A 294 4.80 19.53 8.88
N LYS A 295 4.22 19.06 9.99
CA LYS A 295 4.58 19.51 11.34
C LYS A 295 6.05 19.22 11.68
N LEU A 296 6.51 17.99 11.43
CA LEU A 296 7.90 17.59 11.65
C LEU A 296 8.87 18.44 10.83
N SER A 297 8.59 18.65 9.54
CA SER A 297 9.45 19.48 8.68
C SER A 297 9.57 20.93 9.18
N LYS A 298 8.53 21.49 9.78
CA LYS A 298 8.58 22.84 10.36
C LYS A 298 9.38 22.88 11.66
N LEU A 299 9.21 21.87 12.52
CA LEU A 299 9.96 21.76 13.78
C LEU A 299 11.45 21.43 13.54
N GLU A 300 11.77 20.59 12.56
CA GLU A 300 13.15 20.28 12.15
C GLU A 300 13.87 21.55 11.65
N LYS A 301 13.18 22.39 10.86
CA LYS A 301 13.75 23.69 10.44
C LYS A 301 13.99 24.63 11.61
N ALA A 302 13.10 24.63 12.60
CA ALA A 302 13.30 25.40 13.83
C ALA A 302 14.51 24.87 14.62
N LEU A 303 14.68 23.54 14.68
CA LEU A 303 15.81 22.89 15.34
C LEU A 303 17.13 23.24 14.63
N ASP A 304 17.24 23.02 13.32
CA ASP A 304 18.45 23.29 12.54
C ASP A 304 18.88 24.75 12.68
N ARG A 305 17.91 25.67 12.67
CA ARG A 305 18.18 27.10 12.83
C ARG A 305 18.64 27.45 14.24
N HIS A 306 18.03 26.85 15.26
CA HIS A 306 18.42 27.09 16.66
C HIS A 306 19.79 26.48 16.97
N GLU A 307 20.11 25.29 16.45
CA GLU A 307 21.44 24.68 16.56
C GLU A 307 22.50 25.53 15.83
N PHE A 308 22.17 26.10 14.67
CA PHE A 308 23.03 27.07 13.98
C PHE A 308 23.19 28.37 14.78
N TYR A 309 22.15 28.85 15.47
CA TYR A 309 22.23 30.02 16.33
C TYR A 309 23.20 29.78 17.49
N ILE A 310 23.06 28.67 18.20
CA ILE A 310 23.97 28.25 19.28
C ILE A 310 25.41 28.16 18.78
N ALA A 311 25.66 27.44 17.67
CA ALA A 311 27.00 27.24 17.14
C ALA A 311 27.74 28.53 16.73
N ASN A 312 27.02 29.61 16.42
CA ASN A 312 27.63 30.90 16.06
C ASN A 312 27.75 31.88 17.24
N HIS A 313 27.07 31.62 18.35
CA HIS A 313 27.03 32.53 19.51
C HIS A 313 27.65 31.92 20.78
N ASP A 314 28.05 30.64 20.77
CA ASP A 314 28.75 29.97 21.90
C ASP A 314 30.23 30.39 22.04
N ASP A 315 30.86 31.02 21.05
CA ASP A 315 32.28 31.41 21.07
C ASP A 315 32.55 32.82 21.68
N GLN A 316 31.52 33.53 22.17
CA GLN A 316 31.65 34.86 22.77
C GLN A 316 31.51 34.80 24.30
N ASP A 317 32.51 34.23 24.97
CA ASP A 317 32.69 34.27 26.43
C ASP A 317 33.13 35.67 26.96
N ASP A 318 33.09 36.71 26.14
CA ASP A 318 33.64 38.02 26.50
C ASP A 318 32.59 39.15 26.47
N ILE A 319 32.26 39.62 27.69
CA ILE A 319 31.97 41.02 28.06
C ILE A 319 30.49 41.47 28.11
N ASP A 320 29.54 40.69 28.63
CA ASP A 320 28.38 41.33 29.29
C ASP A 320 27.81 40.53 30.47
N GLU A 321 28.12 41.02 31.66
CA GLU A 321 27.69 40.59 33.00
C GLU A 321 26.15 40.72 33.22
N MET A 322 25.34 40.91 32.17
CA MET A 322 23.89 41.18 32.26
C MET A 322 22.95 40.10 31.69
N VAL A 323 23.47 38.97 31.17
CA VAL A 323 22.63 37.85 30.72
C VAL A 323 23.16 36.51 31.25
N GLU A 324 23.19 36.36 32.58
CA GLU A 324 23.67 35.16 33.28
C GLU A 324 23.02 33.83 32.82
N ASN A 325 21.90 33.86 32.07
CA ASN A 325 21.15 32.65 31.69
C ASN A 325 20.99 32.43 30.17
N SER A 326 21.80 33.06 29.30
CA SER A 326 21.65 32.89 27.83
C SER A 326 21.90 31.45 27.37
N SER A 327 22.96 30.80 27.88
CA SER A 327 23.30 29.42 27.54
C SER A 327 22.26 28.42 28.06
N GLU A 328 21.81 28.59 29.31
CA GLU A 328 20.73 27.77 29.89
C GLU A 328 19.42 27.94 29.12
N ASN A 329 19.06 29.18 28.78
CA ASN A 329 17.89 29.50 27.97
C ASN A 329 17.95 28.80 26.59
N ASN A 330 19.11 28.83 25.94
CA ASN A 330 19.33 28.14 24.66
C ASN A 330 19.17 26.62 24.77
N GLN A 331 19.67 26.01 25.84
CA GLN A 331 19.51 24.58 26.10
C GLN A 331 18.06 24.20 26.41
N ILE A 332 17.32 25.03 27.14
CA ILE A 332 15.89 24.84 27.42
C ILE A 332 15.08 24.88 26.11
N ILE A 333 15.36 25.84 25.22
CA ILE A 333 14.71 25.93 23.90
C ILE A 333 15.04 24.69 23.06
N LEU A 334 16.30 24.25 23.07
CA LEU A 334 16.73 23.06 22.34
C LEU A 334 15.98 21.81 22.82
N ALA A 335 15.90 21.61 24.13
CA ALA A 335 15.17 20.50 24.75
C ALA A 335 13.67 20.56 24.42
N TYR A 336 13.06 21.74 24.45
CA TYR A 336 11.66 21.95 24.10
C TYR A 336 11.36 21.59 22.64
N ILE A 337 12.21 22.03 21.70
CA ILE A 337 12.05 21.72 20.27
C ILE A 337 12.19 20.20 20.05
N LYS A 338 13.24 19.59 20.62
CA LYS A 338 13.48 18.14 20.54
C LYS A 338 12.32 17.34 21.11
N TYR A 339 11.78 17.76 22.26
CA TYR A 339 10.61 17.13 22.86
C TYR A 339 9.39 17.17 21.92
N ASN A 340 9.08 18.32 21.31
CA ASN A 340 7.95 18.44 20.39
C ASN A 340 8.13 17.60 19.12
N ILE A 341 9.35 17.48 18.60
CA ILE A 341 9.67 16.60 17.47
C ILE A 341 9.44 15.14 17.84
N LEU A 342 9.95 14.70 18.98
CA LEU A 342 9.80 13.32 19.44
C LEU A 342 8.33 13.00 19.76
N LEU A 343 7.62 13.88 20.44
CA LEU A 343 6.19 13.70 20.74
C LEU A 343 5.34 13.62 19.47
N THR A 344 5.65 14.45 18.46
CA THR A 344 4.99 14.41 17.15
C THR A 344 5.30 13.08 16.43
N SER A 345 6.54 12.60 16.53
CA SER A 345 6.96 11.31 15.94
C SER A 345 6.25 10.13 16.61
N ILE A 346 6.15 10.12 17.94
CA ILE A 346 5.41 9.09 18.70
C ILE A 346 3.93 9.11 18.31
N SER A 347 3.32 10.29 18.25
CA SER A 347 1.91 10.44 17.86
C SER A 347 1.64 9.89 16.45
N ARG A 348 2.56 10.17 15.51
CA ARG A 348 2.50 9.62 14.15
C ARG A 348 2.59 8.09 14.14
N GLU A 349 3.58 7.52 14.83
CA GLU A 349 3.77 6.07 14.88
C GLU A 349 2.60 5.36 15.58
N ARG A 350 2.02 5.98 16.62
CA ARG A 350 0.81 5.48 17.30
C ARG A 350 -0.40 5.43 16.36
N ASP A 351 -0.61 6.46 15.56
CA ASP A 351 -1.71 6.47 14.58
C ASP A 351 -1.48 5.48 13.44
N LEU A 352 -0.22 5.34 12.98
CA LEU A 352 0.16 4.29 12.02
C LEU A 352 -0.07 2.90 12.60
N PHE A 353 0.27 2.69 13.88
CA PHE A 353 0.00 1.44 14.59
C PHE A 353 -1.50 1.14 14.65
N ALA A 354 -2.34 2.12 15.00
CA ALA A 354 -3.79 1.96 15.02
C ALA A 354 -4.35 1.62 13.62
N HIS A 355 -3.83 2.24 12.56
CA HIS A 355 -4.21 1.92 11.19
C HIS A 355 -3.80 0.49 10.79
N LEU A 356 -2.57 0.08 11.10
CA LEU A 356 -2.12 -1.30 10.86
C LEU A 356 -2.91 -2.32 11.67
N TRP A 357 -3.29 -1.99 12.91
CA TRP A 357 -4.13 -2.83 13.74
C TRP A 357 -5.53 -3.01 13.15
N ASN A 358 -6.15 -1.94 12.66
CA ASN A 358 -7.42 -2.02 11.96
C ASN A 358 -7.33 -2.88 10.68
N GLN A 359 -6.19 -2.85 9.99
CA GLN A 359 -5.94 -3.76 8.89
C GLN A 359 -5.80 -5.20 9.39
N TRP A 360 -5.03 -5.44 10.46
CA TRP A 360 -4.83 -6.75 11.07
C TRP A 360 -6.15 -7.45 11.39
N LEU A 361 -7.11 -6.72 11.98
CA LEU A 361 -8.45 -7.25 12.28
C LEU A 361 -9.26 -7.63 11.03
N LYS A 362 -9.03 -6.97 9.89
CA LYS A 362 -9.74 -7.21 8.62
C LYS A 362 -9.08 -8.30 7.76
N LEU A 363 -7.89 -8.78 8.11
CA LEU A 363 -7.18 -9.77 7.28
C LEU A 363 -7.85 -11.14 7.36
N ASN A 364 -8.18 -11.68 6.19
CA ASN A 364 -8.52 -13.10 6.04
C ASN A 364 -7.31 -13.98 6.41
N THR A 365 -7.61 -15.20 6.87
CA THR A 365 -6.77 -16.20 7.56
C THR A 365 -5.44 -16.61 6.90
N SER A 366 -5.02 -16.01 5.79
CA SER A 366 -3.74 -16.31 5.15
C SER A 366 -2.56 -15.95 6.07
N LEU A 367 -1.82 -16.97 6.51
CA LEU A 367 -0.66 -16.85 7.39
C LEU A 367 0.45 -15.92 6.84
N PRO A 368 0.79 -15.93 5.52
CA PRO A 368 1.82 -15.04 4.99
C PRO A 368 1.47 -13.55 5.13
N SER A 369 0.20 -13.18 4.89
CA SER A 369 -0.27 -11.79 5.00
C SER A 369 -0.27 -11.31 6.46
N ARG A 370 -0.61 -12.19 7.40
CA ARG A 370 -0.47 -11.89 8.84
C ARG A 370 1.01 -11.71 9.21
N LEU A 371 1.91 -12.56 8.73
CA LEU A 371 3.34 -12.41 9.05
C LEU A 371 3.95 -11.10 8.52
N THR A 372 3.58 -10.66 7.31
CA THR A 372 4.06 -9.36 6.80
C THR A 372 3.54 -8.20 7.65
N LYS A 373 2.26 -8.26 8.05
CA LYS A 373 1.63 -7.22 8.87
C LYS A 373 2.18 -7.19 10.29
N PHE A 374 2.49 -8.34 10.88
CA PHE A 374 3.21 -8.43 12.14
C PHE A 374 4.57 -7.76 12.06
N LYS A 375 5.36 -8.00 10.99
CA LYS A 375 6.67 -7.37 10.81
C LYS A 375 6.56 -5.85 10.64
N GLU A 376 5.54 -5.36 9.94
CA GLU A 376 5.27 -3.92 9.82
C GLU A 376 4.97 -3.32 11.20
N MET A 377 4.10 -3.96 11.99
CA MET A 377 3.76 -3.51 13.34
C MET A 377 4.95 -3.60 14.31
N ASP A 378 5.76 -4.66 14.24
CA ASP A 378 7.00 -4.83 15.03
C ASP A 378 8.00 -3.70 14.75
N ARG A 379 8.14 -3.29 13.48
CA ARG A 379 8.96 -2.13 13.13
C ARG A 379 8.45 -0.85 13.77
N ILE A 380 7.13 -0.62 13.74
CA ILE A 380 6.52 0.57 14.34
C ILE A 380 6.72 0.58 15.86
N VAL A 381 6.50 -0.55 16.54
CA VAL A 381 6.68 -0.65 17.99
C VAL A 381 8.15 -0.42 18.37
N LYS A 382 9.11 -0.95 17.60
CA LYS A 382 10.54 -0.65 17.82
C LYS A 382 10.87 0.83 17.68
N ASN A 383 10.29 1.49 16.67
CA ASN A 383 10.45 2.94 16.51
C ASN A 383 9.81 3.70 17.68
N LEU A 384 8.61 3.31 18.13
CA LEU A 384 7.94 3.90 19.29
C LEU A 384 8.78 3.75 20.56
N THR A 385 9.28 2.55 20.84
CA THR A 385 10.16 2.31 22.00
C THR A 385 11.41 3.19 21.93
N LYS A 386 12.03 3.32 20.75
CA LYS A 386 13.18 4.21 20.56
C LYS A 386 12.82 5.68 20.82
N TYR A 387 11.73 6.19 20.24
CA TYR A 387 11.36 7.59 20.46
C TYR A 387 10.95 7.86 21.91
N LEU A 388 10.33 6.89 22.59
CA LEU A 388 10.02 6.99 24.02
C LEU A 388 11.30 7.01 24.87
N SER A 389 12.30 6.18 24.56
CA SER A 389 13.60 6.24 25.26
C SER A 389 14.32 7.55 25.00
N ASP A 390 14.31 8.03 23.75
CA ASP A 390 14.91 9.33 23.39
C ASP A 390 14.23 10.49 24.16
N ILE A 391 12.93 10.40 24.48
CA ILE A 391 12.24 11.38 25.33
C ILE A 391 12.68 11.28 26.80
N MET A 392 12.88 10.07 27.31
CA MET A 392 13.33 9.85 28.70
C MET A 392 14.72 10.43 28.96
N GLU A 393 15.57 10.47 27.94
CA GLU A 393 16.92 11.06 28.00
C GLU A 393 16.94 12.59 27.94
N LEU A 394 15.80 13.25 27.64
CA LEU A 394 15.76 14.71 27.55
C LEU A 394 15.89 15.40 28.92
N PRO A 395 16.62 16.53 29.01
CA PRO A 395 16.74 17.29 30.24
C PRO A 395 15.37 17.85 30.65
N GLY A 396 15.03 17.67 31.93
CA GLY A 396 13.72 18.01 32.50
C GLY A 396 12.68 16.90 32.43
N VAL A 397 12.91 15.82 31.67
CA VAL A 397 12.10 14.58 31.71
C VAL A 397 12.76 13.55 32.62
N TYR A 398 14.08 13.39 32.51
CA TYR A 398 14.85 12.46 33.35
C TYR A 398 14.72 12.72 34.86
N SER A 399 14.40 13.95 35.26
CA SER A 399 14.29 14.35 36.67
C SER A 399 12.90 14.08 37.28
N ASP A 400 11.95 13.60 36.49
CA ASP A 400 10.55 13.37 36.89
C ASP A 400 10.28 11.86 36.92
N ASP A 401 10.46 11.27 38.11
CA ASP A 401 10.33 9.82 38.34
C ASP A 401 8.92 9.30 37.99
N GLU A 402 7.88 10.10 38.25
CA GLU A 402 6.50 9.73 37.94
C GLU A 402 6.29 9.64 36.43
N LEU A 403 6.72 10.65 35.68
CA LEU A 403 6.62 10.63 34.24
C LEU A 403 7.49 9.54 33.59
N LEU A 404 8.70 9.30 34.11
CA LEU A 404 9.55 8.20 33.63
C LEU A 404 8.83 6.86 33.79
N GLY A 405 8.21 6.62 34.96
CA GLY A 405 7.38 5.45 35.19
C GLY A 405 6.22 5.33 34.19
N GLN A 406 5.55 6.43 33.87
CA GLN A 406 4.46 6.45 32.87
C GLN A 406 4.96 6.20 31.44
N LEU A 407 6.12 6.74 31.06
CA LEU A 407 6.76 6.51 29.76
C LEU A 407 7.21 5.06 29.61
N ASP A 408 7.78 4.47 30.67
CA ASP A 408 8.13 3.05 30.71
C ASP A 408 6.91 2.14 30.60
N LEU A 409 5.81 2.47 31.29
CA LEU A 409 4.54 1.77 31.14
C LEU A 409 4.05 1.86 29.68
N CYS A 410 4.16 3.02 29.06
CA CYS A 410 3.79 3.23 27.65
C CYS A 410 4.62 2.35 26.70
N GLN A 411 5.93 2.25 26.91
CA GLN A 411 6.79 1.34 26.13
C GLN A 411 6.35 -0.12 26.30
N LEU A 412 6.15 -0.54 27.54
CA LEU A 412 5.71 -1.89 27.88
C LEU A 412 4.33 -2.20 27.28
N TYR A 413 3.40 -1.24 27.32
CA TYR A 413 2.07 -1.36 26.73
C TYR A 413 2.11 -1.75 25.25
N PHE A 414 2.87 -1.04 24.42
CA PHE A 414 2.95 -1.35 22.98
C PHE A 414 3.64 -2.69 22.69
N GLN A 415 4.66 -3.05 23.48
CA GLN A 415 5.33 -4.36 23.37
C GLN A 415 4.40 -5.52 23.75
N LEU A 416 3.65 -5.38 24.84
CA LEU A 416 2.68 -6.37 25.28
C LEU A 416 1.49 -6.46 24.33
N PHE A 417 1.02 -5.35 23.78
CA PHE A 417 -0.03 -5.36 22.78
C PHE A 417 0.40 -6.12 21.52
N LEU A 418 1.63 -5.90 21.03
CA LEU A 418 2.14 -6.61 19.85
C LEU A 418 2.27 -8.11 20.11
N SER A 419 2.84 -8.50 21.25
CA SER A 419 3.04 -9.92 21.59
C SER A 419 1.71 -10.66 21.78
N THR A 420 0.76 -10.07 22.51
CA THR A 420 -0.53 -10.73 22.84
C THR A 420 -1.62 -10.52 21.79
N GLY A 421 -1.54 -9.45 20.99
CA GLY A 421 -2.49 -9.15 19.93
C GLY A 421 -2.15 -9.81 18.60
N CYS A 422 -0.86 -10.04 18.34
CA CYS A 422 -0.39 -10.56 17.05
C CYS A 422 0.42 -11.86 17.19
N LEU A 423 1.48 -11.87 17.99
CA LEU A 423 2.43 -13.01 18.03
C LEU A 423 1.79 -14.27 18.61
N SER A 424 1.08 -14.17 19.74
CA SER A 424 0.34 -15.29 20.33
C SER A 424 -0.73 -15.85 19.39
N VAL A 425 -1.45 -14.98 18.68
CA VAL A 425 -2.46 -15.37 17.67
C VAL A 425 -1.83 -16.14 16.51
N LEU A 426 -0.60 -15.79 16.12
CA LEU A 426 0.15 -16.55 15.10
C LEU A 426 0.53 -17.95 15.60
N TYR A 427 1.00 -18.08 16.84
CA TYR A 427 1.28 -19.41 17.44
C TYR A 427 0.01 -20.25 17.58
N GLN A 428 -1.08 -19.65 18.05
CA GLN A 428 -2.40 -20.27 18.12
C GLN A 428 -2.87 -20.76 16.75
N SER A 429 -2.69 -19.97 15.69
CA SER A 429 -3.06 -20.38 14.31
C SER A 429 -2.26 -21.58 13.77
N LYS A 430 -1.11 -21.90 14.38
CA LYS A 430 -0.28 -23.05 14.04
C LYS A 430 -0.51 -24.27 14.95
N GLY A 431 -1.45 -24.21 15.91
CA GLY A 431 -1.65 -25.27 16.91
C GLY A 431 -0.56 -25.32 17.99
N ARG A 432 0.29 -24.30 18.10
CA ARG A 432 1.36 -24.19 19.10
C ARG A 432 0.83 -23.51 20.37
N TYR A 433 -0.07 -24.18 21.07
CA TYR A 433 -0.82 -23.60 22.19
C TYR A 433 0.04 -23.35 23.43
N MET A 434 1.05 -24.18 23.69
CA MET A 434 1.97 -24.00 24.82
C MET A 434 2.76 -22.70 24.71
N GLU A 435 3.29 -22.41 23.53
CA GLU A 435 4.04 -21.19 23.26
C GLU A 435 3.13 -19.97 23.24
N ALA A 436 1.91 -20.10 22.71
CA ALA A 436 0.92 -19.03 22.79
C ALA A 436 0.55 -18.72 24.25
N LEU A 437 0.36 -19.73 25.10
CA LEU A 437 0.04 -19.57 26.52
C LEU A 437 1.19 -18.93 27.29
N ALA A 438 2.43 -19.35 27.02
CA ALA A 438 3.62 -18.76 27.64
C ALA A 438 3.71 -17.25 27.38
N LEU A 439 3.37 -16.79 26.18
CA LEU A 439 3.33 -15.36 25.86
C LEU A 439 2.26 -14.60 26.65
N TYR A 440 1.09 -15.20 26.90
CA TYR A 440 0.04 -14.56 27.71
C TYR A 440 0.42 -14.51 29.19
N VAL A 441 1.04 -15.56 29.74
CA VAL A 441 1.50 -15.60 31.13
C VAL A 441 2.62 -14.59 31.37
N ASP A 442 3.63 -14.55 30.49
CA ASP A 442 4.72 -13.55 30.55
C ASP A 442 4.17 -12.12 30.44
N ALA A 443 3.21 -11.88 29.54
CA ALA A 443 2.58 -10.57 29.41
C ALA A 443 1.79 -10.15 30.66
N HIS A 444 1.06 -11.09 31.29
CA HIS A 444 0.33 -10.81 32.52
C HIS A 444 1.27 -10.44 33.66
N GLN A 445 2.31 -11.25 33.89
CA GLN A 445 3.31 -11.02 34.94
C GLN A 445 4.03 -9.67 34.76
N ARG A 446 4.48 -9.35 33.53
CA ARG A 446 5.17 -8.09 33.25
C ARG A 446 4.27 -6.87 33.48
N LEU A 447 3.00 -6.97 33.10
CA LEU A 447 2.05 -5.88 33.29
C LEU A 447 1.72 -5.67 34.76
N GLU A 448 1.47 -6.76 35.51
CA GLU A 448 1.16 -6.72 36.94
C GLU A 448 2.35 -6.18 37.75
N ASN A 449 3.57 -6.68 37.47
CA ASN A 449 4.79 -6.19 38.11
C ASN A 449 4.97 -4.68 37.89
N LYS A 450 4.83 -4.20 36.64
CA LYS A 450 4.96 -2.76 36.35
C LYS A 450 3.87 -1.91 37.00
N LEU A 451 2.64 -2.39 37.07
CA LEU A 451 1.57 -1.67 37.76
C LEU A 451 1.82 -1.62 39.27
N SER A 452 2.40 -2.67 39.86
CA SER A 452 2.77 -2.67 41.28
C SER A 452 3.95 -1.74 41.59
N GLU A 453 4.90 -1.57 40.66
CA GLU A 453 6.02 -0.63 40.79
C GLU A 453 5.56 0.83 40.75
N ILE A 454 4.58 1.15 39.91
CA ILE A 454 4.12 2.53 39.67
C ILE A 454 3.10 2.99 40.73
N GLY A 455 2.33 2.08 41.33
CA GLY A 455 1.37 2.41 42.39
C GLY A 455 0.07 3.05 41.86
N SER A 456 -0.44 4.08 42.54
CA SER A 456 -1.70 4.76 42.22
C SER A 456 -1.53 5.76 41.06
N MET A 457 -2.20 5.50 39.94
CA MET A 457 -2.20 6.34 38.73
C MET A 457 -3.33 7.38 38.75
N ASP A 458 -3.32 8.27 39.73
CA ASP A 458 -4.41 9.25 39.94
C ASP A 458 -4.35 10.41 38.92
N GLU A 459 -3.15 10.80 38.45
CA GLU A 459 -2.94 11.80 37.39
C GLU A 459 -2.06 11.25 36.25
N ILE A 460 -2.57 11.24 35.01
CA ILE A 460 -1.79 10.85 33.83
C ILE A 460 -1.17 12.10 33.20
N LEU A 461 0.16 12.18 33.23
CA LEU A 461 0.95 13.30 32.69
C LEU A 461 1.11 13.23 31.17
N LEU A 462 0.92 12.04 30.60
CA LEU A 462 0.98 11.81 29.16
C LEU A 462 -0.34 12.19 28.46
N PRO A 463 -0.29 12.63 27.19
CA PRO A 463 -1.49 12.80 26.38
C PRO A 463 -2.37 11.54 26.40
N SER A 464 -3.67 11.73 26.63
CA SER A 464 -4.66 10.64 26.72
C SER A 464 -4.73 9.77 25.45
N SER A 465 -4.26 10.30 24.32
CA SER A 465 -4.10 9.56 23.06
C SER A 465 -3.02 8.48 23.13
N LEU A 466 -1.96 8.67 23.92
CA LEU A 466 -0.84 7.74 24.07
C LEU A 466 -1.13 6.68 25.12
N LEU A 467 -1.53 7.08 26.32
CA LEU A 467 -1.78 6.18 27.43
C LEU A 467 -3.00 6.66 28.22
N SER A 468 -3.86 5.71 28.60
CA SER A 468 -5.02 5.98 29.45
C SER A 468 -5.32 4.75 30.31
N LEU A 469 -5.98 4.93 31.45
CA LEU A 469 -6.44 3.81 32.29
C LEU A 469 -7.30 2.83 31.49
N ASN A 470 -8.14 3.34 30.57
CA ASN A 470 -8.97 2.52 29.70
C ASN A 470 -8.12 1.63 28.76
N HIS A 471 -7.00 2.13 28.25
CA HIS A 471 -6.10 1.35 27.42
C HIS A 471 -5.46 0.20 28.20
N ILE A 472 -5.02 0.46 29.43
CA ILE A 472 -4.41 -0.53 30.33
C ILE A 472 -5.43 -1.61 30.69
N GLN A 473 -6.63 -1.23 31.12
CA GLN A 473 -7.72 -2.17 31.43
C GLN A 473 -8.13 -3.00 30.20
N SER A 474 -8.15 -2.38 29.02
CA SER A 474 -8.45 -3.10 27.77
C SER A 474 -7.36 -4.12 27.43
N LEU A 475 -6.10 -3.81 27.72
CA LEU A 475 -4.99 -4.72 27.54
C LEU A 475 -5.07 -5.89 28.54
N GLN A 476 -5.32 -5.62 29.83
CA GLN A 476 -5.53 -6.67 30.84
C GLN A 476 -6.62 -7.66 30.43
N LYS A 477 -7.80 -7.14 30.08
CA LYS A 477 -8.92 -7.97 29.58
C LYS A 477 -8.54 -8.77 28.34
N ARG A 478 -7.73 -8.21 27.43
CA ARG A 478 -7.26 -8.93 26.24
C ARG A 478 -6.32 -10.07 26.60
N ILE A 479 -5.40 -9.85 27.54
CA ILE A 479 -4.45 -10.87 28.00
C ILE A 479 -5.22 -12.03 28.65
N GLU A 480 -6.16 -11.73 29.55
CA GLU A 480 -6.99 -12.74 30.22
C GLU A 480 -7.86 -13.53 29.24
N ASN A 481 -8.62 -12.83 28.38
CA ASN A 481 -9.50 -13.48 27.40
C ASN A 481 -8.70 -14.31 26.38
N GLY A 482 -7.54 -13.81 25.95
CA GLY A 482 -6.65 -14.51 25.03
C GLY A 482 -6.06 -15.77 25.67
N GLY A 483 -5.59 -15.68 26.91
CA GLY A 483 -5.10 -16.83 27.69
C GLY A 483 -6.17 -17.89 27.87
N ASN A 484 -7.36 -17.51 28.32
CA ASN A 484 -8.51 -18.42 28.47
C ASN A 484 -8.91 -19.08 27.13
N SER A 485 -8.86 -18.33 26.03
CA SER A 485 -9.12 -18.88 24.69
C SER A 485 -8.08 -19.92 24.28
N VAL A 486 -6.80 -19.71 24.57
CA VAL A 486 -5.75 -20.70 24.27
C VAL A 486 -5.89 -21.95 25.12
N ILE A 487 -6.21 -21.81 26.41
CA ILE A 487 -6.45 -22.94 27.32
C ILE A 487 -7.61 -23.80 26.81
N THR A 488 -8.76 -23.18 26.50
CA THR A 488 -9.94 -23.90 26.00
C THR A 488 -9.68 -24.61 24.67
N LEU A 489 -8.92 -23.99 23.76
CA LEU A 489 -8.53 -24.63 22.50
C LEU A 489 -7.55 -25.79 22.69
N ALA A 490 -6.60 -25.66 23.62
CA ALA A 490 -5.67 -26.73 23.94
C ALA A 490 -6.38 -27.93 24.59
N GLU A 491 -7.33 -27.68 25.49
CA GLU A 491 -8.18 -28.73 26.08
C GLU A 491 -9.06 -29.41 25.02
N TYR A 492 -9.64 -28.62 24.12
CA TYR A 492 -10.43 -29.13 23.01
C TYR A 492 -9.57 -30.01 22.06
N GLU A 493 -8.38 -29.54 21.68
CA GLU A 493 -7.45 -30.32 20.86
C GLU A 493 -7.03 -31.62 21.57
N LYS A 494 -6.71 -31.56 22.86
CA LYS A 494 -6.41 -32.74 23.69
C LYS A 494 -7.58 -33.73 23.75
N SER A 495 -8.82 -33.23 23.76
CA SER A 495 -10.02 -34.08 23.74
C SER A 495 -10.22 -34.76 22.37
N ASN A 496 -9.88 -34.09 21.27
CA ASN A 496 -9.93 -34.63 19.92
C ASN A 496 -8.77 -35.60 19.61
N HIS A 497 -7.57 -35.36 20.15
CA HIS A 497 -6.40 -36.23 20.03
C HIS A 497 -6.43 -37.43 21.00
N ARG A 498 -7.61 -37.89 21.41
CA ARG A 498 -7.76 -39.27 21.90
C ARG A 498 -7.64 -40.23 20.71
N ASP A 499 -6.43 -40.29 20.13
CA ASP A 499 -5.98 -41.28 19.15
C ASP A 499 -5.79 -42.65 19.83
N ASN A 500 -6.85 -43.18 20.42
CA ASN A 500 -6.96 -44.60 20.70
C ASN A 500 -7.83 -45.21 19.59
N LEU A 501 -7.40 -45.08 18.34
CA LEU A 501 -7.89 -45.95 17.28
C LEU A 501 -7.25 -47.32 17.49
N GLY A 502 -8.01 -48.24 18.05
CA GLY A 502 -7.63 -49.65 18.01
C GLY A 502 -7.47 -50.06 16.56
N LYS A 503 -6.48 -50.90 16.25
CA LYS A 503 -6.23 -51.45 14.89
C LYS A 503 -7.45 -52.18 14.27
N TYR A 504 -8.51 -52.36 15.06
CA TYR A 504 -9.74 -53.09 14.74
C TYR A 504 -11.01 -52.24 14.89
N ASP A 505 -10.90 -50.90 15.01
CA ASP A 505 -12.08 -50.05 15.11
C ASP A 505 -12.85 -50.01 13.77
N LEU A 506 -14.16 -50.29 13.86
CA LEU A 506 -15.08 -50.25 12.73
C LEU A 506 -15.09 -48.85 12.10
N THR A 507 -15.04 -48.81 10.77
CA THR A 507 -15.17 -47.58 9.99
C THR A 507 -16.56 -46.96 10.17
N VAL A 508 -16.71 -45.67 9.86
CA VAL A 508 -18.01 -44.99 9.96
C VAL A 508 -19.09 -45.71 9.15
N VAL A 509 -18.75 -46.18 7.94
CA VAL A 509 -19.67 -46.93 7.08
C VAL A 509 -20.06 -48.28 7.71
N GLU A 510 -19.13 -48.99 8.33
CA GLU A 510 -19.45 -50.24 9.02
C GLU A 510 -20.25 -50.04 10.31
N LYS A 511 -20.13 -48.87 10.95
CA LYS A 511 -20.96 -48.51 12.11
C LYS A 511 -22.39 -48.14 11.70
N LEU A 512 -22.62 -47.66 10.48
CA LEU A 512 -23.97 -47.32 9.98
C LEU A 512 -24.89 -48.54 9.91
N ASP A 513 -24.35 -49.72 9.58
CA ASP A 513 -25.14 -50.94 9.41
C ASP A 513 -25.72 -51.50 10.72
N GLY A 514 -25.27 -51.03 11.90
CA GLY A 514 -25.71 -51.61 13.17
C GLY A 514 -25.69 -50.73 14.43
N LYS A 515 -25.18 -49.49 14.39
CA LYS A 515 -25.09 -48.62 15.59
C LYS A 515 -25.43 -47.16 15.27
N LYS A 516 -25.90 -46.41 16.28
CA LYS A 516 -26.08 -44.95 16.17
C LYS A 516 -24.70 -44.28 16.06
N VAL A 517 -24.52 -43.50 15.00
CA VAL A 517 -23.30 -42.72 14.76
C VAL A 517 -23.36 -41.43 15.59
N VAL A 518 -22.34 -41.19 16.42
CA VAL A 518 -22.16 -39.96 17.20
C VAL A 518 -21.17 -39.04 16.48
N PRO A 519 -21.23 -37.70 16.60
CA PRO A 519 -20.28 -36.81 15.92
C PRO A 519 -18.79 -37.12 16.18
N THR A 520 -18.47 -37.72 17.33
CA THR A 520 -17.11 -38.19 17.67
C THR A 520 -16.65 -39.42 16.86
N ASP A 521 -17.57 -40.17 16.25
CA ASP A 521 -17.24 -41.31 15.38
C ASP A 521 -16.77 -40.87 13.98
N ILE A 522 -17.06 -39.63 13.57
CA ILE A 522 -16.78 -39.12 12.22
C ILE A 522 -15.32 -38.69 12.11
N GLN A 523 -14.44 -39.66 11.91
CA GLN A 523 -13.02 -39.43 11.69
C GLN A 523 -12.68 -39.52 10.20
N LEU A 524 -12.16 -38.44 9.62
CA LEU A 524 -11.82 -38.36 8.18
C LEU A 524 -10.84 -39.46 7.71
N LYS A 525 -10.02 -40.00 8.63
CA LYS A 525 -9.06 -41.07 8.35
C LYS A 525 -9.68 -42.48 8.34
N ASN A 526 -10.87 -42.67 8.91
CA ASN A 526 -11.53 -43.99 9.08
C ASN A 526 -13.00 -43.97 8.59
N LEU A 527 -13.27 -43.25 7.50
CA LEU A 527 -14.62 -43.13 6.94
C LEU A 527 -15.10 -44.43 6.27
N PHE A 528 -14.22 -45.07 5.49
CA PHE A 528 -14.54 -46.24 4.68
C PHE A 528 -13.43 -47.30 4.82
N PRO A 529 -13.74 -48.61 4.79
CA PRO A 529 -12.73 -49.65 4.83
C PRO A 529 -11.89 -49.61 3.55
N LEU A 530 -10.64 -49.14 3.65
CA LEU A 530 -9.71 -49.09 2.51
C LEU A 530 -9.37 -50.48 1.94
N LYS A 531 -9.66 -51.55 2.68
CA LYS A 531 -9.54 -52.94 2.21
C LYS A 531 -10.94 -53.55 2.07
N PRO A 532 -11.33 -54.03 0.87
CA PRO A 532 -12.62 -54.68 0.68
C PRO A 532 -12.69 -55.97 1.51
N LYS A 533 -13.74 -56.12 2.31
CA LYS A 533 -14.06 -57.39 2.97
C LYS A 533 -14.69 -58.32 1.93
N LEU A 534 -14.03 -59.44 1.63
CA LEU A 534 -14.57 -60.47 0.74
C LEU A 534 -15.73 -61.16 1.44
N LEU A 535 -16.95 -60.96 0.93
CA LEU A 535 -18.14 -61.67 1.37
C LEU A 535 -18.45 -62.79 0.36
N PRO A 536 -18.68 -64.04 0.79
CA PRO A 536 -19.05 -65.10 -0.13
C PRO A 536 -20.46 -64.84 -0.68
N ILE A 537 -20.55 -64.76 -2.01
CA ILE A 537 -21.83 -64.66 -2.74
C ILE A 537 -22.01 -65.98 -3.51
N ALA A 538 -23.20 -66.57 -3.45
CA ALA A 538 -23.48 -67.81 -4.17
C ALA A 538 -23.33 -67.60 -5.69
N SER A 539 -22.66 -68.53 -6.36
CA SER A 539 -22.27 -68.40 -7.77
C SER A 539 -23.43 -68.52 -8.77
N LYS A 540 -24.64 -68.86 -8.31
CA LYS A 540 -25.85 -68.93 -9.13
C LYS A 540 -27.00 -68.21 -8.43
N PRO A 541 -27.80 -67.41 -9.15
CA PRO A 541 -29.04 -66.86 -8.60
C PRO A 541 -29.96 -68.02 -8.21
N THR A 542 -30.46 -67.99 -6.98
CA THR A 542 -31.45 -68.95 -6.48
C THR A 542 -32.74 -68.78 -7.26
N LEU A 543 -33.01 -69.69 -8.18
CA LEU A 543 -34.24 -69.71 -8.99
C LEU A 543 -35.16 -70.80 -8.41
N PHE A 544 -36.28 -70.37 -7.85
CA PHE A 544 -37.32 -71.29 -7.39
C PHE A 544 -38.23 -71.64 -8.56
N ASP A 545 -38.43 -72.92 -8.83
CA ASP A 545 -39.43 -73.35 -9.81
C ASP A 545 -40.83 -73.20 -9.20
N LEU A 546 -41.37 -71.98 -9.33
CA LEU A 546 -42.69 -71.64 -8.82
C LEU A 546 -43.80 -72.37 -9.57
N ALA A 547 -43.54 -72.90 -10.78
CA ALA A 547 -44.54 -73.61 -11.57
C ALA A 547 -44.98 -74.92 -10.90
N PHE A 548 -44.08 -75.54 -10.13
CA PHE A 548 -44.39 -76.74 -9.34
C PHE A 548 -45.51 -76.49 -8.32
N ASN A 549 -45.62 -75.27 -7.77
CA ASN A 549 -46.68 -74.90 -6.83
C ASN A 549 -48.08 -74.88 -7.47
N TYR A 550 -48.17 -74.86 -8.80
CA TYR A 550 -49.43 -74.80 -9.54
C TYR A 550 -49.84 -76.16 -10.13
N ILE A 551 -49.11 -77.23 -9.85
CA ILE A 551 -49.51 -78.60 -10.17
C ILE A 551 -50.53 -79.04 -9.10
N SER A 552 -51.81 -78.79 -9.35
CA SER A 552 -52.91 -79.30 -8.52
C SER A 552 -53.41 -80.64 -9.08
N TYR A 553 -53.34 -81.69 -8.28
CA TYR A 553 -53.99 -82.96 -8.58
C TYR A 553 -55.45 -82.91 -8.15
N ASP A 554 -56.38 -83.21 -9.05
CA ASP A 554 -57.79 -83.36 -8.69
C ASP A 554 -57.96 -84.61 -7.83
N LYS A 555 -58.03 -84.45 -6.50
CA LYS A 555 -59.12 -84.98 -5.67
C LYS A 555 -58.98 -84.77 -4.16
N GLN A 556 -60.17 -84.55 -3.58
CA GLN A 556 -60.68 -84.85 -2.25
C GLN A 556 -60.39 -83.82 -1.15
N GLU A 557 -61.42 -83.01 -0.91
CA GLU A 557 -61.60 -82.10 0.21
C GLU A 557 -61.52 -82.84 1.55
N ALA A 558 -60.57 -82.44 2.39
CA ALA A 558 -60.65 -82.62 3.84
C ALA A 558 -59.92 -81.47 4.55
N SER A 559 -60.72 -80.45 4.86
CA SER A 559 -60.71 -79.54 6.01
C SER A 559 -59.42 -79.29 6.87
N VAL A 560 -58.99 -78.01 6.86
CA VAL A 560 -58.85 -77.09 8.04
C VAL A 560 -57.59 -77.30 8.94
N PRO A 561 -57.03 -76.28 9.64
CA PRO A 561 -56.65 -74.90 9.29
C PRO A 561 -55.28 -74.45 9.89
N GLN A 562 -54.90 -73.21 9.58
CA GLN A 562 -53.70 -72.47 10.02
C GLN A 562 -53.64 -72.15 11.53
N LEU A 563 -52.43 -71.93 12.09
CA LEU A 563 -52.13 -70.71 12.87
C LEU A 563 -50.64 -70.50 13.21
N LYS A 564 -50.33 -69.20 13.27
CA LYS A 564 -49.07 -68.47 13.46
C LYS A 564 -48.56 -68.54 14.92
N ASN A 565 -47.26 -68.26 15.14
CA ASN A 565 -46.81 -67.05 15.86
C ASN A 565 -45.30 -67.02 16.20
N SER A 566 -44.91 -65.80 16.55
CA SER A 566 -43.64 -65.08 16.64
C SER A 566 -42.79 -65.24 17.92
N ILE A 567 -41.47 -65.19 17.73
CA ILE A 567 -40.44 -64.29 18.32
C ILE A 567 -40.04 -64.38 19.82
N LEU A 568 -38.73 -64.69 19.98
CA LEU A 568 -37.65 -64.31 20.91
C LEU A 568 -37.81 -64.32 22.46
N GLY A 569 -36.78 -64.93 23.09
CA GLY A 569 -36.15 -64.40 24.31
C GLY A 569 -35.22 -65.36 25.06
N THR A 570 -33.90 -65.19 24.85
CA THR A 570 -32.75 -65.36 25.79
C THR A 570 -32.51 -66.66 26.57
N ASP A 571 -31.26 -67.15 26.57
CA ASP A 571 -30.61 -67.69 27.79
C ASP A 571 -29.07 -67.78 27.71
N ILE A 572 -28.48 -67.81 28.91
CA ILE A 572 -27.08 -67.57 29.32
C ILE A 572 -26.32 -68.89 29.59
N VAL A 573 -25.06 -68.95 29.11
CA VAL A 573 -23.80 -69.56 29.63
C VAL A 573 -23.77 -70.95 30.30
N SER A 574 -22.86 -71.83 29.83
CA SER A 574 -21.74 -72.50 30.58
C SER A 574 -21.12 -73.62 29.72
N GLU A 575 -19.84 -73.51 29.30
CA GLU A 575 -18.61 -74.09 29.89
C GLU A 575 -18.44 -75.61 29.66
N THR A 576 -17.51 -76.13 28.84
CA THR A 576 -16.07 -76.45 29.12
C THR A 576 -15.57 -77.50 28.06
N PRO A 577 -14.31 -78.02 28.04
CA PRO A 577 -13.29 -77.58 27.06
C PRO A 577 -12.44 -78.73 26.44
N ILE A 578 -11.30 -78.36 25.83
CA ILE A 578 -10.07 -79.17 25.57
C ILE A 578 -10.00 -79.93 24.23
N SER A 579 -9.07 -79.53 23.36
CA SER A 579 -7.89 -80.34 22.95
C SER A 579 -6.97 -79.57 21.99
N ASN A 580 -5.66 -79.74 22.23
CA ASN A 580 -4.52 -79.24 21.46
C ASN A 580 -4.28 -80.08 20.19
N GLU A 581 -3.63 -79.49 19.17
CA GLU A 581 -2.47 -80.04 18.41
C GLU A 581 -2.09 -79.06 17.27
N GLN A 582 -0.89 -78.45 17.32
CA GLN A 582 0.33 -78.77 16.55
C GLN A 582 0.26 -78.45 15.03
N ILE A 583 0.93 -77.37 14.60
CA ILE A 583 2.24 -77.31 13.90
C ILE A 583 2.17 -77.81 12.45
N GLU A 584 2.46 -76.93 11.48
CA GLU A 584 3.47 -77.19 10.44
C GLU A 584 3.90 -75.92 9.68
N GLU A 585 5.22 -75.81 9.47
CA GLU A 585 5.97 -74.71 8.88
C GLU A 585 6.03 -74.78 7.33
N GLU A 586 6.30 -73.60 6.74
CA GLU A 586 7.00 -73.24 5.47
C GLU A 586 7.39 -74.33 4.42
N PRO A 587 7.51 -74.03 3.09
CA PRO A 587 8.36 -72.92 2.62
C PRO A 587 8.06 -72.22 1.26
N LYS A 588 8.80 -71.11 1.14
CA LYS A 588 9.03 -70.19 0.02
C LYS A 588 9.36 -70.84 -1.33
N LYS A 589 8.96 -70.17 -2.43
CA LYS A 589 9.71 -70.18 -3.72
C LYS A 589 9.89 -68.77 -4.30
N LYS A 590 11.15 -68.47 -4.62
CA LYS A 590 11.71 -67.28 -5.28
C LYS A 590 11.54 -67.33 -6.81
N ARG A 591 11.66 -66.15 -7.46
CA ARG A 591 12.30 -65.81 -8.77
C ARG A 591 11.52 -64.64 -9.40
N GLY A 592 12.05 -63.58 -10.01
CA GLY A 592 13.38 -63.08 -10.44
C GLY A 592 13.05 -61.79 -11.24
N PHE A 593 13.68 -60.64 -10.98
CA PHE A 593 14.85 -60.06 -11.67
C PHE A 593 14.82 -60.09 -13.22
N LEU A 594 15.00 -58.90 -13.82
CA LEU A 594 15.04 -58.51 -15.26
C LEU A 594 13.67 -58.15 -15.87
N GLY A 595 13.47 -57.07 -16.61
CA GLY A 595 14.38 -56.11 -17.24
C GLY A 595 13.58 -54.85 -17.66
N LEU A 596 14.22 -53.68 -17.66
CA LEU A 596 14.90 -53.07 -18.81
C LEU A 596 13.94 -52.43 -19.83
N PHE A 597 14.16 -51.12 -20.02
CA PHE A 597 13.69 -50.21 -21.07
C PHE A 597 12.26 -49.65 -20.94
N GLY A 598 12.05 -48.35 -21.15
CA GLY A 598 12.99 -47.33 -21.60
C GLY A 598 12.30 -46.03 -21.96
N ARG A 599 13.07 -44.95 -21.80
CA ARG A 599 12.92 -43.57 -22.32
C ARG A 599 11.65 -42.79 -22.01
#